data_AF-A0A7K0FC87-F1
#
_entry.id   AF-A0A7K0FC87-F1
#
_cell.length_a   1.000
_cell.length_b   1.000
_cell.length_c   1.000
_cell.angle_alpha   90.00
_cell.angle_beta   90.00
_cell.angle_gamma   90.00
#
_symmetry.space_group_name_H-M   'P 1'
#
loop_
_entity.id
_entity.type
_entity.pdbx_description
1 polymer ?
#
loop_
_entity_poly.entity_id
_entity_poly.type
_entity_poly.pdbx_seq_one_letter_code
_entity_poly.pdbx_strand_id
1 'polypeptide(L)'
;MNDNKIKHKILEMLSHQNVISSLPAAENSDIGLDDEVILAKVKITAIKYELLKLSLLEEQEVGRHNPKYVLGLYATSKGVHSFNTRKYIIENQNVFKTKVKDIVQIVIPVLSLLITILVIVRNDVKTSKEIETLNHKIEAIQKENKTLLKKIK
;
A
#
# COMPACT_ATOMS: atom_id res chain seq x y z
N MET A 1 -1.66 -0.18 12.16
CA MET A 1 -1.48 -1.64 12.34
C MET A 1 -2.53 -2.35 11.50
N ASN A 2 -2.13 -3.26 10.62
CA ASN A 2 -3.04 -3.84 9.63
C ASN A 2 -3.93 -4.92 10.25
N ASP A 3 -5.23 -4.66 10.30
CA ASP A 3 -6.26 -5.54 10.87
C ASP A 3 -6.24 -6.93 10.26
N ASN A 4 -5.99 -7.03 8.95
CA ASN A 4 -5.88 -8.30 8.26
C ASN A 4 -4.67 -9.13 8.72
N LYS A 5 -3.53 -8.50 9.04
CA LYS A 5 -2.39 -9.21 9.64
C LYS A 5 -2.74 -9.78 11.01
N ILE A 6 -3.52 -9.03 11.80
CA ILE A 6 -3.93 -9.48 13.13
C ILE A 6 -4.94 -10.61 13.03
N LYS A 7 -5.96 -10.49 12.16
CA LYS A 7 -6.92 -11.56 11.88
C LYS A 7 -6.23 -12.85 11.45
N HIS A 8 -5.25 -12.74 10.55
CA HIS A 8 -4.44 -13.90 10.14
C HIS A 8 -3.71 -14.54 11.32
N LYS A 9 -3.10 -13.74 12.20
CA LYS A 9 -2.41 -14.22 13.40
C LYS A 9 -3.38 -14.86 14.41
N ILE A 10 -4.58 -14.33 14.57
CA ILE A 10 -5.62 -14.95 15.42
C ILE A 10 -5.99 -16.33 14.87
N LEU A 11 -6.29 -16.42 13.57
CA LEU A 11 -6.62 -17.69 12.94
C LEU A 11 -5.46 -18.68 12.95
N GLU A 12 -4.21 -18.23 12.83
CA GLU A 12 -3.00 -19.05 12.99
C GLU A 12 -2.96 -19.72 14.36
N MET A 13 -3.16 -18.95 15.44
CA MET A 13 -3.15 -19.49 16.81
C MET A 13 -4.27 -20.50 17.02
N LEU A 14 -5.48 -20.19 16.55
CA LEU A 14 -6.64 -21.05 16.70
C LEU A 14 -6.58 -22.32 15.83
N SER A 15 -5.98 -22.23 14.65
CA SER A 15 -5.83 -23.37 13.73
C SER A 15 -4.82 -24.39 14.26
N HIS A 16 -3.70 -23.93 14.85
CA HIS A 16 -2.74 -24.83 15.50
C HIS A 16 -3.36 -25.56 16.70
N GLN A 17 -4.19 -24.88 17.50
CA GLN A 17 -4.88 -25.49 18.63
C GLN A 17 -5.87 -26.58 18.17
N ASN A 18 -6.62 -26.33 17.10
CA ASN A 18 -7.60 -27.28 16.55
C ASN A 18 -6.93 -28.59 16.07
N VAL A 19 -5.77 -28.50 15.42
CA VAL A 19 -4.99 -29.68 15.01
C VAL A 19 -4.53 -30.51 16.22
N ILE A 20 -4.08 -29.86 17.30
CA ILE A 20 -3.62 -30.54 18.51
C ILE A 20 -4.78 -31.28 19.20
N SER A 21 -5.98 -30.69 19.22
CA SER A 21 -7.18 -31.32 19.81
C SER A 21 -7.77 -32.47 18.99
N SER A 22 -7.41 -32.59 17.71
CA SER A 22 -7.85 -33.70 16.84
C SER A 22 -7.05 -34.99 17.02
N LEU A 23 -6.02 -35.00 17.88
CA LEU A 23 -5.20 -36.17 18.19
C LEU A 23 -5.89 -37.05 19.27
N PRO A 24 -5.94 -38.38 19.09
CA PRO A 24 -6.71 -39.30 19.95
C PRO A 24 -6.22 -39.40 21.41
N ALA A 25 -5.08 -38.79 21.76
CA ALA A 25 -4.54 -38.78 23.11
C ALA A 25 -5.04 -37.60 23.98
N ALA A 26 -5.90 -36.73 23.44
CA ALA A 26 -6.26 -35.47 24.07
C ALA A 26 -7.71 -35.46 24.60
N GLU A 27 -8.04 -36.40 25.50
CA GLU A 27 -9.36 -36.55 26.14
C GLU A 27 -9.85 -35.31 26.93
N ASN A 28 -9.08 -34.22 27.00
CA ASN A 28 -9.46 -32.96 27.64
C ASN A 28 -8.87 -31.72 26.94
N SER A 29 -8.61 -31.79 25.64
CA SER A 29 -8.11 -30.60 24.92
C SER A 29 -9.25 -29.64 24.61
N ASP A 30 -9.25 -28.50 25.30
CA ASP A 30 -10.06 -27.35 24.92
C ASP A 30 -9.75 -26.98 23.46
N ILE A 31 -10.75 -27.11 22.58
CA ILE A 31 -10.67 -26.88 21.13
C ILE A 31 -10.45 -25.37 20.83
N GLY A 32 -10.40 -24.53 21.85
CA GLY A 32 -10.25 -23.08 21.75
C GLY A 32 -9.16 -22.50 22.65
N LEU A 33 -8.98 -21.20 22.52
CA LEU A 33 -8.08 -20.38 23.34
C LEU A 33 -8.88 -19.26 24.01
N ASP A 34 -8.54 -18.97 25.26
CA ASP A 34 -9.14 -17.88 26.03
C ASP A 34 -8.80 -16.51 25.44
N ASP A 35 -9.74 -15.58 25.55
CA ASP A 35 -9.59 -14.22 25.03
C ASP A 35 -8.34 -13.52 25.62
N GLU A 36 -8.01 -13.79 26.89
CA GLU A 36 -6.82 -13.26 27.57
C GLU A 36 -5.51 -13.75 26.92
N VAL A 37 -5.45 -15.04 26.58
CA VAL A 37 -4.28 -15.67 25.93
C VAL A 37 -4.10 -15.09 24.52
N ILE A 38 -5.20 -14.92 23.80
CA ILE A 38 -5.18 -14.33 22.47
C ILE A 38 -4.69 -12.88 22.57
N LEU A 39 -5.29 -12.07 23.45
CA LEU A 39 -4.97 -10.65 23.63
C LEU A 39 -3.48 -10.44 23.97
N ALA A 40 -2.94 -11.26 24.88
CA ALA A 40 -1.52 -11.22 25.26
C ALA A 40 -0.58 -11.47 24.07
N LYS A 41 -0.97 -12.34 23.13
CA LYS A 41 -0.16 -12.70 21.95
C LYS A 41 -0.29 -11.70 20.79
N VAL A 42 -1.46 -11.12 20.55
CA VAL A 42 -1.65 -10.14 19.48
C VAL A 42 -1.19 -8.72 19.84
N LYS A 43 -0.98 -8.41 21.13
CA LYS A 43 -0.49 -7.10 21.61
C LYS A 43 -1.32 -5.92 21.09
N ILE A 44 -2.64 -6.03 21.22
CA ILE A 44 -3.61 -5.00 20.78
C ILE A 44 -4.50 -4.59 21.94
N THR A 45 -5.19 -3.45 21.80
CA THR A 45 -6.16 -3.01 22.82
C THR A 45 -7.38 -3.93 22.83
N ALA A 46 -8.03 -4.08 23.99
CA ALA A 46 -9.23 -4.90 24.14
C ALA A 46 -10.36 -4.46 23.19
N ILE A 47 -10.59 -3.15 23.04
CA ILE A 47 -11.56 -2.60 22.09
C ILE A 47 -11.28 -3.07 20.66
N LYS A 48 -10.01 -3.01 20.23
CA LYS A 48 -9.63 -3.46 18.89
C LYS A 48 -9.77 -4.97 18.73
N TYR A 49 -9.44 -5.72 19.77
CA TYR A 49 -9.66 -7.16 19.77
C TYR A 49 -11.13 -7.52 19.60
N GLU A 50 -12.03 -6.89 20.34
CA GLU A 50 -13.48 -7.11 20.22
C GLU A 50 -14.00 -6.83 18.80
N LEU A 51 -13.56 -5.74 18.16
CA LEU A 51 -13.95 -5.44 16.79
C LEU A 51 -13.47 -6.52 15.80
N LEU A 52 -12.24 -7.00 15.96
CA LEU A 52 -11.71 -8.07 15.10
C LEU A 52 -12.41 -9.40 15.38
N LYS A 53 -12.71 -9.69 16.65
CA LYS A 53 -13.46 -10.88 17.08
C LYS A 53 -14.85 -10.90 16.46
N LEU A 54 -15.59 -9.80 16.54
CA LEU A 54 -16.91 -9.67 15.91
C LEU A 54 -16.83 -9.91 14.40
N SER A 55 -15.87 -9.28 13.72
CA SER A 55 -15.70 -9.48 12.28
C SER A 55 -15.37 -10.94 11.90
N LEU A 56 -14.56 -11.65 12.71
CA LEU A 56 -14.27 -13.07 12.46
C LEU A 56 -15.48 -13.97 12.75
N LEU A 57 -16.32 -13.61 13.73
CA LEU A 57 -17.57 -14.31 14.05
C LEU A 57 -18.61 -14.12 12.93
N GLU A 58 -18.77 -12.90 12.43
CA GLU A 58 -19.65 -12.59 11.28
C GLU A 58 -19.25 -13.38 10.05
N GLU A 59 -17.95 -13.51 9.80
CA GLU A 59 -17.40 -14.32 8.72
C GLU A 59 -17.50 -15.82 8.99
N GLN A 60 -18.00 -16.26 10.16
CA GLN A 60 -18.09 -17.67 10.58
C GLN A 60 -16.73 -18.39 10.57
N GLU A 61 -15.64 -17.66 10.72
CA GLU A 61 -14.28 -18.19 10.74
C GLU A 61 -13.85 -18.64 12.14
N VAL A 62 -14.46 -18.06 13.17
CA VAL A 62 -14.28 -18.47 14.56
C VAL A 62 -15.63 -18.76 15.19
N GLY A 63 -15.64 -19.65 16.18
CA GLY A 63 -16.77 -19.89 17.06
C GLY A 63 -16.44 -19.46 18.49
N ARG A 64 -17.47 -19.31 19.32
CA ARG A 64 -17.30 -18.99 20.75
C ARG A 64 -16.96 -20.25 21.52
N HIS A 65 -15.90 -20.18 22.32
CA HIS A 65 -15.49 -21.20 23.27
C HIS A 65 -15.87 -20.73 24.68
N ASN A 66 -16.52 -21.58 25.48
CA ASN A 66 -16.84 -21.25 26.87
C ASN A 66 -16.76 -22.47 27.81
N PRO A 67 -15.60 -23.16 27.88
CA PRO A 67 -15.39 -24.19 28.87
C PRO A 67 -15.30 -23.53 30.25
N LYS A 68 -16.00 -24.09 31.24
CA LYS A 68 -15.83 -23.68 32.66
C LYS A 68 -15.96 -22.16 32.89
N TYR A 69 -16.82 -21.48 32.13
CA TYR A 69 -17.08 -20.02 32.22
C TYR A 69 -15.94 -19.09 31.75
N VAL A 70 -14.93 -19.62 31.05
CA VAL A 70 -13.87 -18.80 30.46
C VAL A 70 -14.19 -18.51 29.00
N LEU A 71 -14.36 -17.23 28.66
CA LEU A 71 -14.66 -16.79 27.29
C LEU A 71 -13.42 -16.91 26.40
N GLY A 72 -13.59 -17.57 25.26
CA GLY A 72 -12.57 -17.75 24.26
C GLY A 72 -13.11 -17.94 22.86
N LEU A 73 -12.22 -18.32 21.96
CA LEU A 73 -12.52 -18.61 20.56
C LEU A 73 -11.93 -19.95 20.13
N TYR A 74 -12.59 -20.61 19.17
CA TYR A 74 -12.03 -21.73 18.43
C TYR A 74 -12.12 -21.47 16.93
N ALA A 75 -11.24 -22.08 16.13
CA ALA A 75 -11.30 -21.96 14.67
C ALA A 75 -12.33 -22.94 14.10
N THR A 76 -13.23 -22.46 13.25
CA THR A 76 -14.12 -23.33 12.46
C THR A 76 -13.35 -23.92 11.27
N SER A 77 -13.92 -24.89 10.56
CA SER A 77 -13.34 -25.40 9.30
C SER A 77 -13.11 -24.27 8.28
N LYS A 78 -13.99 -23.27 8.26
CA LYS A 78 -13.84 -22.07 7.43
C LYS A 78 -12.65 -21.21 7.90
N GLY A 79 -12.49 -21.01 9.21
CA GLY A 79 -11.33 -20.30 9.77
C GLY A 79 -10.00 -20.96 9.45
N VAL A 80 -9.92 -22.29 9.59
CA VAL A 80 -8.73 -23.06 9.21
C VAL A 80 -8.45 -22.92 7.72
N HIS A 81 -9.47 -22.98 6.88
CA HIS A 81 -9.33 -22.74 5.45
C HIS A 81 -8.85 -21.31 5.13
N SER A 82 -9.42 -20.29 5.75
CA SER A 82 -9.02 -18.88 5.61
C SER A 82 -7.57 -18.64 6.05
N PHE A 83 -7.10 -19.35 7.09
CA PHE A 83 -5.70 -19.35 7.49
C PHE A 83 -4.81 -19.99 6.42
N ASN A 84 -5.11 -21.22 6.00
CA ASN A 84 -4.31 -21.98 5.04
C ASN A 84 -4.21 -21.30 3.68
N THR A 85 -5.31 -20.71 3.20
CA THR A 85 -5.35 -19.92 1.96
C THR A 85 -4.74 -18.53 2.09
N ARG A 86 -4.33 -18.14 3.31
CA ARG A 86 -3.78 -16.82 3.61
C ARG A 86 -4.70 -15.67 3.20
N LYS A 87 -6.03 -15.85 3.26
CA LYS A 87 -7.07 -14.88 2.85
C LYS A 87 -6.69 -13.44 3.20
N TYR A 88 -6.46 -13.18 4.49
CA TYR A 88 -6.16 -11.85 4.99
C TYR A 88 -4.80 -11.29 4.58
N ILE A 89 -3.79 -12.13 4.35
CA ILE A 89 -2.51 -11.68 3.80
C ILE A 89 -2.70 -11.20 2.36
N ILE A 90 -3.45 -11.96 1.57
CA ILE A 90 -3.77 -11.63 0.17
C ILE A 90 -4.60 -10.36 0.10
N GLU A 91 -5.65 -10.22 0.92
CA GLU A 91 -6.45 -9.00 0.99
C GLU A 91 -5.60 -7.78 1.32
N ASN A 92 -4.66 -7.88 2.27
CA ASN A 92 -3.76 -6.77 2.57
C ASN A 92 -2.83 -6.44 1.39
N GLN A 93 -2.32 -7.45 0.68
CA GLN A 93 -1.52 -7.21 -0.51
C GLN A 93 -2.34 -6.50 -1.60
N ASN A 94 -3.61 -6.85 -1.75
CA ASN A 94 -4.50 -6.19 -2.70
C ASN A 94 -4.77 -4.73 -2.32
N VAL A 95 -5.01 -4.43 -1.04
CA VAL A 95 -5.13 -3.05 -0.55
C VAL A 95 -3.85 -2.25 -0.85
N PHE A 96 -2.67 -2.84 -0.64
CA PHE A 96 -1.41 -2.19 -0.96
C PHE A 96 -1.23 -1.97 -2.46
N LYS A 97 -1.53 -2.97 -3.30
CA LYS A 97 -1.47 -2.86 -4.76
C LYS A 97 -2.39 -1.76 -5.29
N THR A 98 -3.61 -1.65 -4.77
CA THR A 98 -4.54 -0.59 -5.15
C THR A 98 -3.99 0.78 -4.77
N LYS A 99 -3.46 0.95 -3.55
CA LYS A 99 -2.84 2.21 -3.14
C LYS A 99 -1.66 2.62 -4.03
N VAL A 100 -0.80 1.67 -4.40
CA VAL A 100 0.32 1.94 -5.32
C VAL A 100 -0.20 2.33 -6.70
N LYS A 101 -1.21 1.62 -7.21
CA LYS A 101 -1.85 1.96 -8.49
C LYS A 101 -2.39 3.39 -8.47
N ASP A 102 -3.09 3.78 -7.41
CA ASP A 102 -3.66 5.13 -7.27
C ASP A 102 -2.56 6.20 -7.26
N ILE A 103 -1.46 5.96 -6.53
CA ILE A 103 -0.30 6.87 -6.51
C ILE A 103 0.31 7.00 -7.91
N VAL A 104 0.56 5.88 -8.59
CA VAL A 104 1.16 5.88 -9.93
C VAL A 104 0.25 6.61 -10.93
N GLN A 105 -1.06 6.43 -10.84
CA GLN A 105 -2.04 7.13 -11.68
C GLN A 105 -2.01 8.65 -11.51
N ILE A 106 -1.70 9.15 -10.31
CA ILE A 106 -1.56 10.59 -10.05
C ILE A 106 -0.18 11.10 -10.48
N VAL A 107 0.88 10.35 -10.18
CA VAL A 107 2.27 10.78 -10.38
C VAL A 107 2.63 10.84 -11.87
N ILE A 108 2.18 9.87 -12.69
CA ILE A 108 2.52 9.82 -14.12
C ILE A 108 2.10 11.11 -14.87
N PRO A 109 0.83 11.57 -14.78
CA PRO A 109 0.41 12.81 -15.43
C PRO A 109 1.19 14.04 -14.97
N VAL A 110 1.45 14.15 -13.66
CA VAL A 110 2.19 15.28 -13.08
C VAL A 110 3.62 15.31 -13.60
N LEU A 111 4.32 14.17 -13.60
CA LEU A 111 5.67 14.07 -14.15
C LEU A 111 5.71 14.38 -15.65
N SER A 112 4.72 13.90 -16.41
CA SER A 112 4.62 14.21 -17.83
C SER A 112 4.49 15.71 -18.06
N LEU A 113 3.64 16.40 -17.29
CA LEU A 113 3.48 17.84 -17.40
C LEU A 113 4.78 18.59 -17.06
N LEU A 114 5.48 18.19 -16.00
CA LEU A 114 6.77 18.78 -15.61
C LEU A 114 7.82 18.61 -16.70
N ILE A 115 7.91 17.43 -17.31
CA ILE A 115 8.82 17.17 -18.43
C ILE A 115 8.47 18.07 -19.62
N THR A 116 7.19 18.19 -19.97
CA THR A 116 6.73 19.07 -21.06
C THR A 116 7.14 20.52 -20.80
N ILE A 117 6.91 21.05 -19.60
CA ILE A 117 7.31 22.40 -19.22
C ILE A 117 8.83 22.58 -19.33
N LEU A 118 9.62 21.61 -18.83
CA LEU A 118 11.08 21.65 -18.93
C LEU A 118 11.57 21.68 -20.38
N VAL A 119 10.95 20.90 -21.26
CA VAL A 119 11.27 20.88 -22.69
C VAL A 119 10.96 22.23 -23.34
N ILE A 120 9.80 22.82 -23.03
CA ILE A 120 9.39 24.14 -23.55
C ILE A 120 10.38 25.21 -23.10
N VAL A 121 10.63 25.33 -21.79
CA VAL A 121 11.54 26.34 -21.24
C VAL A 121 12.95 26.20 -21.82
N ARG A 122 13.45 24.97 -21.98
CA ARG A 122 14.79 24.73 -22.55
C ARG A 122 14.86 25.13 -24.03
N ASN A 123 13.80 24.87 -24.80
CA ASN A 123 13.73 25.27 -26.19
C ASN A 123 13.64 26.80 -26.34
N ASP A 124 12.80 27.46 -25.55
CA ASP A 124 12.67 28.93 -25.58
C ASP A 124 13.99 29.63 -25.26
N VAL A 125 14.74 29.15 -24.26
CA VAL A 125 16.07 29.69 -23.93
C VAL A 125 17.05 29.49 -25.08
N LYS A 126 17.01 28.36 -25.78
CA LYS A 126 17.88 28.09 -26.93
C LYS A 126 17.51 29.01 -28.10
N THR A 127 16.23 29.10 -28.44
CA THR A 127 15.72 29.96 -29.52
C THR A 127 16.00 31.43 -29.24
N SER A 128 15.84 31.91 -28.01
CA SER A 128 16.16 33.28 -27.63
C SER A 128 17.64 33.63 -27.87
N LYS A 129 18.56 32.71 -27.53
CA LYS A 129 20.01 32.90 -27.78
C LYS A 129 20.36 32.90 -29.26
N GLU A 130 19.70 32.05 -30.05
CA GLU A 130 19.89 32.03 -31.50
C GLU A 130 19.38 33.32 -32.15
N ILE A 131 18.25 33.87 -31.68
CA ILE A 131 17.73 35.16 -32.15
C ILE A 131 18.68 36.31 -31.78
N GLU A 132 19.20 36.35 -30.56
CA GLU A 132 20.11 37.40 -30.10
C GLU A 132 21.42 37.42 -30.90
N THR A 133 21.98 36.24 -31.18
CA THR A 133 23.19 36.11 -32.01
C THR A 133 22.95 36.49 -33.47
N LEU A 134 21.78 36.17 -34.03
CA LEU A 134 21.39 36.60 -35.37
C LEU A 134 21.21 38.12 -35.45
N ASN A 135 20.54 38.74 -34.47
CA ASN A 135 20.36 40.18 -34.41
C ASN A 135 21.71 40.92 -34.35
N HIS A 136 22.65 40.45 -33.54
CA HIS A 136 24.00 41.03 -33.50
C HIS A 136 24.73 40.93 -34.84
N LYS A 137 24.60 39.82 -35.57
CA LYS A 137 25.19 39.68 -36.92
C LYS A 137 24.55 40.63 -37.92
N ILE A 138 23.22 40.79 -37.87
CA ILE A 138 22.49 41.73 -38.73
C ILE A 138 22.94 43.17 -38.45
N GLU A 139 23.05 43.56 -37.18
CA GLU A 139 23.53 44.89 -36.78
C GLU A 139 24.96 45.16 -37.27
N ALA A 140 25.85 44.18 -37.16
CA ALA A 140 27.22 44.29 -37.65
C ALA A 140 27.27 44.52 -39.16
N ILE A 141 26.52 43.73 -39.94
CA ILE A 141 26.41 43.85 -41.40
C ILE A 141 25.81 45.20 -41.80
N GLN A 142 24.74 45.64 -41.11
CA GLN A 142 24.12 46.94 -41.37
C GLN A 142 25.10 48.08 -41.10
N LYS A 143 25.89 48.01 -40.04
CA LYS A 143 26.91 49.01 -39.71
C LYS A 143 28.01 49.05 -40.76
N GLU A 144 28.48 47.90 -41.22
CA GLU A 144 29.47 47.79 -42.29
C GLU A 144 28.96 48.39 -43.60
N ASN A 145 27.76 48.01 -44.04
CA ASN A 145 27.11 48.56 -45.25
C ASN A 145 26.92 50.07 -45.17
N LYS A 146 26.52 50.61 -44.00
CA LYS A 146 26.39 52.06 -43.78
C LYS A 146 27.74 52.78 -43.92
N THR A 147 28.82 52.12 -43.50
CA THR A 147 30.17 52.66 -43.57
C THR A 147 30.71 52.63 -45.01
N LEU A 148 30.44 51.56 -45.75
CA LEU A 148 30.76 51.45 -47.18
C LEU A 148 30.02 52.50 -48.01
N LEU A 149 28.71 52.69 -47.78
CA LEU A 149 27.93 53.72 -48.46
C LEU A 149 28.44 55.15 -48.21
N LYS A 150 29.02 55.42 -47.03
CA LYS A 150 29.66 56.71 -46.72
C LYS A 150 31.02 56.89 -47.40
N LYS A 151 31.69 55.81 -47.83
CA LYS A 151 32.97 55.88 -48.55
C LYS A 151 32.79 56.07 -50.06
N ILE A 152 31.61 55.76 -50.58
CA ILE A 152 31.27 55.86 -52.01
C ILE A 152 30.67 57.24 -52.37
N LYS A 153 30.18 57.98 -51.37
CA LYS A 153 29.76 59.39 -51.49
C LYS A 153 30.93 60.33 -51.21
#